data_AF-B6QPM8-F1
#
_entry.id   AF-B6QPM8-F1
#
_cell.length_a   1.000
_cell.length_b   1.000
_cell.length_c   1.000
_cell.angle_alpha   90.00
_cell.angle_beta   90.00
_cell.angle_gamma   90.00
#
_symmetry.space_group_name_H-M   'P 1'
#
loop_
_entity.id
_entity.type
_entity.pdbx_description
1 polymer ?
#
loop_
_entity_poly.entity_id
_entity_poly.type
_entity_poly.pdbx_seq_one_letter_code
_entity_poly.pdbx_strand_id
1 'polypeptide(L)'
;MSAGAIILQFSNLVKHSESLGPKLSKIRPSKDQLNEIRSLCMKLREATANIERHVEHVLQRASPSEKELGLLNRLRSSKPVDLLDPLLLRRNLILIFRGPDMSVFDSDKVKSRREKTRARCEKLRTQNPALILRWSITFQPSTWNGPTVMTDKTIDFLISEMEMEKFSQISPQIVDILQCLVQEEPLKSCESFQQFVQQTIKGSSTDKEPGAATPEQMITAEQQQQNVVLPKRKHTEEKIDYKGSSVPADNLPRLIHSLPAAMSSSKQWKWERQFFRDNVTRSEGVVDRTDCLSIFVPTDRNHDVSVTLMVGHEAGVALIYEIGAQIIRA
;
A
#
# COMPACT_ATOMS: atom_id res chain seq x y z
N MET A 1 14.50 30.37 -1.79
CA MET A 1 13.80 30.74 -3.03
C MET A 1 12.98 29.53 -3.48
N SER A 2 11.72 29.69 -3.86
CA SER A 2 10.88 28.55 -4.28
C SER A 2 11.18 28.13 -5.73
N ALA A 3 10.89 26.87 -6.09
CA ALA A 3 11.05 26.40 -7.47
C ALA A 3 10.25 27.25 -8.47
N GLY A 4 9.02 27.64 -8.10
CA GLY A 4 8.20 28.55 -8.91
C GLY A 4 8.82 29.92 -9.13
N ALA A 5 9.50 30.49 -8.12
CA ALA A 5 10.22 31.76 -8.27
C ALA A 5 11.40 31.63 -9.25
N ILE A 6 12.13 30.52 -9.21
CA ILE A 6 13.23 30.24 -10.14
C ILE A 6 12.70 30.07 -11.57
N ILE A 7 11.61 29.31 -11.77
CA ILE A 7 10.98 29.14 -13.09
C ILE A 7 10.55 30.50 -13.67
N LEU A 8 9.96 31.38 -12.84
CA LEU A 8 9.59 32.73 -13.26
C LEU A 8 10.81 33.56 -13.67
N GLN A 9 11.93 33.45 -12.95
CA GLN A 9 13.18 34.12 -13.33
C GLN A 9 13.73 33.62 -14.67
N PHE A 10 13.72 32.31 -14.92
CA PHE A 10 14.08 31.74 -16.23
C PHE A 10 13.19 32.28 -17.35
N SER A 11 11.87 32.31 -17.14
CA SER A 11 10.93 32.85 -18.13
C SER A 11 11.22 34.33 -18.44
N ASN A 12 11.47 35.14 -17.42
CA ASN A 12 11.79 36.56 -17.59
C ASN A 12 13.13 36.79 -18.30
N LEU A 13 14.14 35.96 -18.00
CA LEU A 13 15.45 36.01 -18.64
C LEU A 13 15.36 35.68 -20.14
N VAL A 14 14.58 34.65 -20.49
CA VAL A 14 14.33 34.27 -21.90
C VAL A 14 13.64 35.42 -22.63
N LYS A 15 12.55 35.97 -22.08
CA LYS A 15 11.84 37.12 -22.67
C LYS A 15 12.75 38.33 -22.89
N HIS A 16 13.60 38.64 -21.91
CA HIS A 16 14.56 39.75 -22.04
C HIS A 16 15.58 39.48 -23.16
N SER A 17 16.14 38.27 -23.20
CA SER A 17 17.13 37.85 -24.20
C SER A 17 16.55 37.88 -25.63
N GLU A 18 15.31 37.41 -25.81
CA GLU A 18 14.61 37.46 -27.10
C GLU A 18 14.33 38.90 -27.56
N SER A 19 14.04 39.81 -26.62
CA SER A 19 13.77 41.23 -26.94
C SER A 19 15.01 42.03 -27.36
N LEU A 20 16.22 41.53 -27.05
CA LEU A 20 17.49 42.19 -27.36
C LEU A 20 17.87 42.05 -28.85
N GLY A 21 17.57 40.92 -29.48
CA GLY A 21 17.92 40.64 -30.88
C GLY A 21 17.47 41.74 -31.87
N PRO A 22 16.17 42.10 -31.90
CA PRO A 22 15.66 43.15 -32.79
C PRO A 22 16.20 44.56 -32.49
N LYS A 23 16.75 44.80 -31.30
CA LYS A 23 17.34 46.10 -30.93
C LYS A 23 18.79 46.21 -31.40
N LEU A 24 19.53 45.10 -31.40
CA LEU A 24 20.92 45.05 -31.85
C LEU A 24 21.07 45.28 -33.36
N SER A 25 20.05 44.96 -34.16
CA SER A 25 20.07 45.23 -35.61
C SER A 25 19.92 46.71 -35.99
N LYS A 26 19.60 47.59 -35.03
CA LYS A 26 19.30 49.01 -35.26
C LYS A 26 20.41 49.96 -34.82
N ILE A 27 21.47 49.46 -34.19
CA ILE A 27 22.55 50.29 -33.66
C ILE A 27 23.77 50.32 -34.59
N ARG A 28 24.55 51.41 -34.54
CA ARG A 28 25.87 51.55 -35.16
C ARG A 28 26.92 51.84 -34.08
N PRO A 29 27.44 50.80 -33.40
CA PRO A 29 28.36 50.98 -32.28
C PRO A 29 29.74 51.47 -32.72
N SER A 30 30.39 52.25 -31.86
CA SER A 30 31.80 52.62 -32.00
C SER A 30 32.74 51.42 -31.77
N LYS A 31 34.03 51.58 -32.06
CA LYS A 31 35.03 50.52 -31.85
C LYS A 31 35.13 50.10 -30.38
N ASP A 32 35.05 51.05 -29.45
CA ASP A 32 35.11 50.77 -28.01
C ASP A 32 33.83 50.08 -27.53
N GLN A 33 32.65 50.53 -27.99
CA GLN A 33 31.37 49.88 -27.71
C GLN A 33 31.31 48.47 -28.29
N LEU A 34 31.90 48.22 -29.46
CA LEU A 34 32.03 46.87 -30.02
C LEU A 34 32.89 45.95 -29.14
N ASN A 35 33.98 46.46 -28.60
CA ASN A 35 34.83 45.69 -27.68
C ASN A 35 34.09 45.38 -26.37
N GLU A 36 33.33 46.33 -25.84
CA GLU A 36 32.51 46.13 -24.64
C GLU A 36 31.39 45.12 -24.89
N ILE A 37 30.66 45.22 -26.01
CA ILE A 37 29.66 44.23 -26.42
C ILE A 37 30.27 42.83 -26.51
N ARG A 38 31.47 42.70 -27.11
CA ARG A 38 32.18 41.41 -27.18
C ARG A 38 32.50 40.86 -25.78
N SER A 39 33.00 41.71 -24.88
CA SER A 39 33.28 41.31 -23.49
C SER A 39 32.02 40.84 -22.76
N LEU A 40 30.92 41.59 -22.87
CA LEU A 40 29.63 41.23 -22.28
C LEU A 40 29.05 39.94 -22.87
N CYS A 41 29.18 39.72 -24.19
CA CYS A 41 28.79 38.46 -24.82
C CYS A 41 29.58 37.27 -24.28
N MET A 42 30.88 37.41 -24.03
CA MET A 42 31.69 36.36 -23.43
C MET A 42 31.25 36.07 -21.98
N LYS A 43 31.03 37.10 -21.17
CA LYS A 43 30.51 36.95 -19.80
C LYS A 43 29.12 36.32 -19.78
N LEU A 44 28.24 36.68 -20.72
CA LEU A 44 26.92 36.08 -20.85
C LEU A 44 27.01 34.59 -21.20
N ARG A 45 27.89 34.20 -22.13
CA ARG A 45 28.13 32.79 -22.46
C ARG A 45 28.62 32.00 -21.24
N GLU A 46 29.57 32.55 -20.49
CA GLU A 46 30.08 31.93 -19.28
C GLU A 46 28.99 31.78 -18.21
N ALA A 47 28.18 32.83 -18.00
CA ALA A 47 27.05 32.80 -17.07
C ALA A 47 26.00 31.75 -17.48
N THR A 48 25.64 31.68 -18.76
CA THR A 48 24.72 30.67 -19.29
C THR A 48 25.27 29.26 -19.09
N ALA A 49 26.54 28.99 -19.44
CA ALA A 49 27.16 27.69 -19.22
C ALA A 49 27.20 27.30 -17.73
N ASN A 50 27.36 28.28 -16.83
CA ASN A 50 27.29 28.05 -15.39
C ASN A 50 25.87 27.70 -14.95
N ILE A 51 24.86 28.41 -15.45
CA ILE A 51 23.44 28.11 -15.19
C ILE A 51 23.10 26.71 -15.70
N GLU A 52 23.50 26.36 -16.92
CA GLU A 52 23.31 25.03 -17.52
C GLU A 52 23.91 23.93 -16.63
N ARG A 53 25.15 24.08 -16.14
CA ARG A 53 25.76 23.13 -15.20
C ARG A 53 24.95 22.95 -13.91
N HIS A 54 24.38 24.03 -13.37
CA HIS A 54 23.56 23.94 -12.16
C HIS A 54 22.20 23.30 -12.43
N VAL A 55 21.59 23.61 -13.58
CA VAL A 55 20.34 22.96 -14.02
C VAL A 55 20.58 21.47 -14.21
N GLU A 56 21.65 21.09 -14.90
CA GLU A 56 22.05 19.70 -15.10
C GLU A 56 22.23 18.97 -13.77
N HIS A 57 22.91 19.58 -12.81
CA HIS A 57 23.05 18.99 -11.47
C HIS A 57 21.72 18.86 -10.71
N VAL A 58 20.78 19.79 -10.89
CA VAL A 58 19.42 19.68 -10.33
C VAL A 58 18.64 18.55 -11.01
N LEU A 59 18.74 18.43 -12.33
CA LEU A 59 18.11 17.36 -13.11
C LEU A 59 18.68 16.00 -12.71
N GLN A 60 20.00 15.86 -12.58
CA GLN A 60 20.64 14.64 -12.11
C GLN A 60 20.21 14.26 -10.69
N ARG A 61 20.00 15.23 -9.80
CA ARG A 61 19.45 14.99 -8.46
C ARG A 61 17.97 14.63 -8.47
N ALA A 62 17.24 15.00 -9.52
CA ALA A 62 15.84 14.66 -9.72
C ALA A 62 15.67 13.34 -10.48
N SER A 63 16.70 12.85 -11.17
CA SER A 63 16.71 11.55 -11.82
C SER A 63 16.47 10.42 -10.81
N PRO A 64 15.63 9.44 -11.15
CA PRO A 64 15.38 8.31 -10.26
C PRO A 64 16.66 7.51 -10.04
N SER A 65 16.90 7.15 -8.79
CA SER A 65 18.01 6.27 -8.42
C SER A 65 17.80 4.85 -8.97
N GLU A 66 18.87 4.08 -9.07
CA GLU A 66 18.81 2.67 -9.48
C GLU A 66 17.84 1.85 -8.60
N LYS A 67 17.75 2.18 -7.31
CA LYS A 67 16.79 1.58 -6.38
C LYS A 67 15.34 1.89 -6.77
N GLU A 68 15.05 3.11 -7.18
CA GLU A 68 13.71 3.54 -7.59
C GLU A 68 13.31 2.90 -8.93
N LEU A 69 14.25 2.81 -9.87
CA LEU A 69 14.07 2.06 -11.12
C LEU A 69 13.84 0.57 -10.84
N GLY A 70 14.57 -0.02 -9.91
CA GLY A 70 14.36 -1.41 -9.48
C GLY A 70 12.97 -1.64 -8.88
N LEU A 71 12.47 -0.71 -8.08
CA LEU A 71 11.11 -0.76 -7.52
C LEU A 71 10.04 -0.61 -8.61
N LEU A 72 10.24 0.30 -9.57
CA LEU A 72 9.34 0.50 -10.70
C LEU A 72 9.27 -0.76 -11.58
N ASN A 73 10.41 -1.35 -11.89
CA ASN A 73 10.48 -2.59 -12.66
C ASN A 73 9.75 -3.72 -11.96
N ARG A 74 9.88 -3.86 -10.63
CA ARG A 74 9.11 -4.86 -9.85
C ARG A 74 7.61 -4.65 -9.97
N LEU A 75 7.16 -3.39 -9.93
CA LEU A 75 5.74 -3.05 -10.05
C LEU A 75 5.21 -3.36 -11.46
N ARG A 76 6.00 -3.08 -12.50
CA ARG A 76 5.68 -3.41 -13.90
C ARG A 76 5.71 -4.91 -14.18
N SER A 77 6.65 -5.64 -13.59
CA SER A 77 6.81 -7.09 -13.78
C SER A 77 5.86 -7.93 -12.93
N SER A 78 5.12 -7.31 -12.00
CA SER A 78 4.17 -8.01 -11.15
C SER A 78 3.01 -8.60 -11.99
N LYS A 79 3.13 -9.89 -12.34
CA LYS A 79 2.05 -10.62 -12.99
C LYS A 79 1.11 -11.22 -11.93
N PRO A 80 -0.21 -11.05 -12.07
CA PRO A 80 -1.18 -11.41 -11.04
C PRO A 80 -1.42 -12.91 -10.79
N VAL A 81 -0.74 -13.84 -11.48
CA VAL A 81 -1.20 -15.24 -11.55
C VAL A 81 -0.25 -16.25 -10.91
N ASP A 82 1.08 -16.13 -11.05
CA ASP A 82 1.97 -17.26 -10.69
C ASP A 82 2.53 -17.23 -9.25
N LEU A 83 2.44 -16.08 -8.56
CA LEU A 83 2.99 -15.87 -7.20
C LEU A 83 2.07 -14.98 -6.35
N LEU A 84 0.77 -15.04 -6.59
CA LEU A 84 -0.18 -14.26 -5.80
C LEU A 84 -0.16 -14.77 -4.35
N ASP A 85 0.37 -13.96 -3.43
CA ASP A 85 0.23 -14.15 -2.00
C ASP A 85 -1.06 -13.46 -1.53
N PRO A 86 -2.15 -14.21 -1.24
CA PRO A 86 -3.43 -13.65 -0.84
C PRO A 86 -3.35 -12.91 0.50
N LEU A 87 -2.44 -13.33 1.37
CA LEU A 87 -2.23 -12.70 2.68
C LEU A 87 -1.55 -11.34 2.52
N LEU A 88 -0.57 -11.26 1.62
CA LEU A 88 0.05 -9.99 1.24
C LEU A 88 -0.99 -9.00 0.67
N LEU A 89 -1.78 -9.47 -0.30
CA LEU A 89 -2.86 -8.68 -0.92
C LEU A 89 -3.82 -8.15 0.16
N ARG A 90 -4.32 -9.04 1.02
CA ARG A 90 -5.22 -8.68 2.14
C ARG A 90 -4.60 -7.63 3.05
N ARG A 91 -3.37 -7.85 3.53
CA ARG A 91 -2.68 -6.95 4.48
C ARG A 91 -2.51 -5.55 3.89
N ASN A 92 -2.11 -5.45 2.63
CA ASN A 92 -1.96 -4.17 1.96
C ASN A 92 -3.30 -3.47 1.74
N LEU A 93 -4.33 -4.18 1.27
CA LEU A 93 -5.65 -3.59 1.07
C LEU A 93 -6.25 -3.08 2.40
N ILE A 94 -6.15 -3.87 3.48
CA ILE A 94 -6.57 -3.41 4.81
C ILE A 94 -5.81 -2.14 5.20
N LEU A 95 -4.48 -2.13 5.07
CA LEU A 95 -3.67 -0.97 5.45
C LEU A 95 -4.00 0.28 4.60
N ILE A 96 -4.15 0.14 3.28
CA ILE A 96 -4.46 1.26 2.36
C ILE A 96 -5.84 1.86 2.67
N PHE A 97 -6.84 1.00 2.88
CA PHE A 97 -8.23 1.45 3.02
C PHE A 97 -8.64 1.86 4.43
N ARG A 98 -8.11 1.20 5.47
CA ARG A 98 -8.35 1.59 6.87
C ARG A 98 -7.30 2.52 7.44
N GLY A 99 -6.08 2.52 6.90
CA GLY A 99 -4.93 3.18 7.51
C GLY A 99 -4.42 2.44 8.75
N PRO A 100 -3.36 2.96 9.40
CA PRO A 100 -2.87 2.39 10.65
C PRO A 100 -3.80 2.72 11.83
N ASP A 101 -4.03 1.76 12.71
CA ASP A 101 -4.70 1.98 14.00
C ASP A 101 -3.94 3.04 14.81
N MET A 102 -4.59 3.98 15.49
CA MET A 102 -3.91 4.89 16.42
C MET A 102 -4.17 4.42 17.84
N SER A 103 -3.12 4.30 18.65
CA SER A 103 -3.27 4.11 20.08
C SER A 103 -3.06 5.43 20.81
N VAL A 104 -3.88 5.69 21.83
CA VAL A 104 -3.68 6.84 22.73
C VAL A 104 -2.31 6.74 23.43
N PHE A 105 -1.87 5.50 23.70
CA PHE A 105 -0.60 5.14 24.32
C PHE A 105 0.60 5.16 23.37
N ASP A 106 0.41 5.42 22.08
CA ASP A 106 1.54 5.56 21.15
C ASP A 106 2.40 6.78 21.58
N SER A 107 3.72 6.61 21.58
CA SER A 107 4.65 7.75 21.74
C SER A 107 4.53 8.72 20.57
N ASP A 108 4.95 9.97 20.77
CA ASP A 108 4.88 11.00 19.72
C ASP A 108 5.63 10.59 18.44
N LYS A 109 6.75 9.87 18.59
CA LYS A 109 7.49 9.29 17.46
C LYS A 109 6.66 8.28 16.69
N VAL A 110 5.92 7.41 17.39
CA VAL A 110 5.05 6.41 16.77
C VAL A 110 3.84 7.08 16.13
N LYS A 111 3.20 8.05 16.80
CA LYS A 111 2.09 8.84 16.24
C LYS A 111 2.49 9.54 14.94
N SER A 112 3.61 10.25 14.94
CA SER A 112 4.15 10.91 13.74
C SER A 112 4.44 9.92 12.60
N ARG A 113 4.98 8.73 12.91
CA ARG A 113 5.19 7.69 11.89
C ARG A 113 3.86 7.20 11.31
N ARG A 114 2.85 6.94 12.15
CA ARG A 114 1.53 6.48 11.72
C ARG A 114 0.79 7.55 10.90
N GLU A 115 0.93 8.83 11.24
CA GLU A 115 0.41 9.93 10.42
C GLU A 115 1.00 9.95 9.02
N LYS A 116 2.32 9.77 8.89
CA LYS A 116 2.96 9.65 7.56
C LYS A 116 2.46 8.43 6.80
N THR A 117 2.33 7.29 7.47
CA THR A 117 1.75 6.08 6.86
C THR A 117 0.31 6.34 6.40
N ARG A 118 -0.50 7.05 7.19
CA ARG A 118 -1.87 7.43 6.84
C ARG A 118 -1.91 8.31 5.59
N ALA A 119 -1.07 9.34 5.52
CA ALA A 119 -0.97 10.21 4.35
C ALA A 119 -0.59 9.42 3.07
N ARG A 120 0.30 8.42 3.20
CA ARG A 120 0.63 7.51 2.08
C ARG A 120 -0.56 6.66 1.66
N CYS A 121 -1.31 6.11 2.62
CA CYS A 121 -2.50 5.32 2.35
C CYS A 121 -3.59 6.17 1.65
N GLU A 122 -3.78 7.42 2.09
CA GLU A 122 -4.67 8.37 1.44
C GLU A 122 -4.25 8.65 0.01
N LYS A 123 -2.96 8.91 -0.22
CA LYS A 123 -2.42 9.14 -1.58
C LYS A 123 -2.60 7.92 -2.49
N LEU A 124 -2.43 6.70 -1.98
CA LEU A 124 -2.67 5.48 -2.75
C LEU A 124 -4.15 5.27 -3.06
N ARG A 125 -5.05 5.59 -2.13
CA ARG A 125 -6.51 5.44 -2.34
C ARG A 125 -7.08 6.32 -3.45
N THR A 126 -6.44 7.45 -3.76
CA THR A 126 -6.88 8.33 -4.86
C THR A 126 -6.41 7.84 -6.24
N GLN A 127 -5.61 6.77 -6.29
CA GLN A 127 -5.08 6.27 -7.55
C GLN A 127 -6.05 5.34 -8.26
N ASN A 128 -5.75 5.05 -9.52
CA ASN A 128 -6.54 4.10 -10.30
C ASN A 128 -6.50 2.68 -9.64
N PRO A 129 -7.56 1.87 -9.80
CA PRO A 129 -7.62 0.54 -9.18
C PRO A 129 -6.48 -0.41 -9.60
N ALA A 130 -5.96 -0.26 -10.82
CA ALA A 130 -4.86 -1.05 -11.34
C ALA A 130 -3.58 -0.88 -10.50
N LEU A 131 -3.24 0.38 -10.20
CA LEU A 131 -2.07 0.74 -9.42
C LEU A 131 -2.21 0.23 -7.99
N ILE A 132 -3.38 0.40 -7.37
CA ILE A 132 -3.64 -0.10 -6.01
C ILE A 132 -3.45 -1.62 -5.94
N LEU A 133 -3.95 -2.37 -6.95
CA LEU A 133 -3.77 -3.81 -7.00
C LEU A 133 -2.30 -4.23 -7.19
N ARG A 134 -1.61 -3.65 -8.18
CA ARG A 134 -0.17 -3.94 -8.41
C ARG A 134 0.65 -3.64 -7.17
N TRP A 135 0.40 -2.50 -6.53
CA TRP A 135 1.05 -2.15 -5.28
C TRP A 135 0.82 -3.20 -4.20
N SER A 136 -0.45 -3.63 -4.05
CA SER A 136 -0.87 -4.55 -3.00
C SER A 136 -0.33 -5.97 -3.16
N ILE A 137 0.00 -6.40 -4.37
CA ILE A 137 0.63 -7.71 -4.63
C ILE A 137 2.16 -7.63 -4.69
N THR A 138 2.74 -6.45 -4.92
CA THR A 138 4.19 -6.31 -5.15
C THR A 138 4.99 -6.03 -3.89
N PHE A 139 4.47 -5.16 -3.01
CA PHE A 139 5.25 -4.62 -1.90
C PHE A 139 4.72 -5.10 -0.56
N GLN A 140 5.61 -5.63 0.28
CA GLN A 140 5.30 -5.88 1.68
C GLN A 140 4.97 -4.55 2.38
N PRO A 141 3.99 -4.50 3.30
CA PRO A 141 3.67 -3.27 4.04
C PRO A 141 4.90 -2.60 4.65
N SER A 142 5.80 -3.38 5.24
CA SER A 142 7.05 -2.91 5.86
C SER A 142 7.99 -2.19 4.89
N THR A 143 7.90 -2.46 3.58
CA THR A 143 8.73 -1.82 2.55
C THR A 143 8.32 -0.40 2.26
N TRP A 144 7.02 -0.08 2.33
CA TRP A 144 6.50 1.21 1.87
C TRP A 144 5.79 2.03 2.95
N ASN A 145 5.41 1.43 4.08
CA ASN A 145 4.75 2.16 5.17
C ASN A 145 5.73 2.91 6.08
N GLY A 146 7.03 2.57 6.02
CA GLY A 146 8.10 3.18 6.81
C GLY A 146 8.88 4.25 6.03
N PRO A 147 9.16 5.43 6.61
CA PRO A 147 9.86 6.51 5.91
C PRO A 147 11.35 6.23 5.66
N THR A 148 11.93 5.24 6.34
CA THR A 148 13.34 4.86 6.21
C THR A 148 13.60 3.91 5.04
N VAL A 149 12.58 3.17 4.59
CA VAL A 149 12.74 2.16 3.52
C VAL A 149 12.33 2.74 2.18
N MET A 150 11.18 3.42 2.13
CA MET A 150 10.69 4.12 0.94
C MET A 150 10.34 5.56 1.33
N THR A 151 10.95 6.51 0.62
CA THR A 151 10.70 7.94 0.85
C THR A 151 9.39 8.36 0.18
N ASP A 152 8.82 9.50 0.60
CA ASP A 152 7.62 10.03 -0.04
C ASP A 152 7.88 10.40 -1.51
N LYS A 153 9.09 10.87 -1.83
CA LYS A 153 9.52 11.15 -3.22
C LYS A 153 9.51 9.88 -4.08
N THR A 154 9.96 8.76 -3.52
CA THR A 154 9.94 7.48 -4.22
C THR A 154 8.51 7.01 -4.48
N ILE A 155 7.61 7.17 -3.50
CA ILE A 155 6.18 6.85 -3.70
C ILE A 155 5.60 7.72 -4.82
N ASP A 156 5.88 9.01 -4.80
CA ASP A 156 5.38 9.97 -5.80
C ASP A 156 5.88 9.64 -7.20
N PHE A 157 7.16 9.31 -7.33
CA PHE A 157 7.76 8.82 -8.57
C PHE A 157 7.09 7.54 -9.08
N LEU A 158 6.89 6.55 -8.22
CA LEU A 158 6.24 5.29 -8.62
C LEU A 158 4.78 5.49 -9.04
N ILE A 159 4.06 6.40 -8.38
CA ILE A 159 2.69 6.73 -8.74
C ILE A 159 2.65 7.42 -10.11
N SER A 160 3.50 8.44 -10.34
CA SER A 160 3.51 9.18 -11.62
C SER A 160 3.86 8.29 -12.80
N GLU A 161 4.83 7.38 -12.63
CA GLU A 161 5.26 6.46 -13.70
C GLU A 161 4.20 5.42 -14.08
N MET A 162 3.21 5.19 -13.21
CA MET A 162 2.19 4.16 -13.36
C MET A 162 0.80 4.74 -13.62
N GLU A 163 0.65 6.06 -13.61
CA GLU A 163 -0.64 6.74 -13.75
C GLU A 163 -1.37 6.34 -15.03
N MET A 164 -0.61 6.17 -16.12
CA MET A 164 -1.12 5.84 -17.46
C MET A 164 -1.18 4.32 -17.73
N GLU A 165 -0.66 3.49 -16.82
CA GLU A 165 -0.64 2.04 -17.03
C GLU A 165 -2.01 1.42 -16.72
N LYS A 166 -2.59 0.75 -17.71
CA LYS A 166 -3.86 0.03 -17.56
C LYS A 166 -3.62 -1.39 -17.05
N PHE A 167 -4.56 -1.91 -16.25
CA PHE A 167 -4.64 -3.34 -15.94
C PHE A 167 -5.42 -4.02 -17.06
N SER A 168 -4.73 -4.68 -17.98
CA SER A 168 -5.36 -5.30 -19.14
C SER A 168 -6.20 -6.53 -18.80
N GLN A 169 -5.94 -7.23 -17.70
CA GLN A 169 -6.79 -8.34 -17.26
C GLN A 169 -6.58 -8.69 -15.78
N ILE A 170 -7.64 -8.59 -14.98
CA ILE A 170 -7.64 -9.02 -13.57
C ILE A 170 -7.87 -10.52 -13.50
N SER A 171 -6.99 -11.23 -12.78
CA SER A 171 -7.14 -12.66 -12.55
C SER A 171 -8.46 -12.94 -11.81
N PRO A 172 -9.21 -13.99 -12.19
CA PRO A 172 -10.39 -14.43 -11.45
C PRO A 172 -10.10 -14.65 -9.96
N GLN A 173 -8.91 -15.16 -9.61
CA GLN A 173 -8.51 -15.36 -8.23
C GLN A 173 -8.45 -14.06 -7.42
N ILE A 174 -8.00 -12.96 -8.03
CA ILE A 174 -8.00 -11.64 -7.38
C ILE A 174 -9.45 -11.18 -7.18
N VAL A 175 -10.32 -11.38 -8.17
CA VAL A 175 -11.74 -11.03 -8.06
C VAL A 175 -12.39 -11.80 -6.90
N ASP A 176 -12.14 -13.10 -6.77
CA ASP A 176 -12.67 -13.93 -5.68
C ASP A 176 -12.19 -13.42 -4.31
N ILE A 177 -10.90 -13.11 -4.17
CA ILE A 177 -10.33 -12.55 -2.94
C ILE A 177 -11.00 -11.21 -2.61
N LEU A 178 -11.15 -10.31 -3.59
CA LEU A 178 -11.79 -9.01 -3.38
C LEU A 178 -13.26 -9.16 -2.95
N GLN A 179 -14.01 -10.07 -3.57
CA GLN A 179 -15.39 -10.34 -3.21
C GLN A 179 -15.51 -10.88 -1.77
N CYS A 180 -14.62 -11.78 -1.36
CA CYS A 180 -14.52 -12.23 0.03
C CYS A 180 -14.23 -11.06 0.98
N LEU A 181 -13.23 -10.23 0.66
CA LEU A 181 -12.83 -9.09 1.50
C LEU A 181 -13.94 -8.05 1.68
N VAL A 182 -14.83 -7.87 0.70
CA VAL A 182 -15.98 -6.95 0.82
C VAL A 182 -16.96 -7.40 1.90
N GLN A 183 -17.01 -8.69 2.22
CA GLN A 183 -17.93 -9.23 3.23
C GLN A 183 -17.30 -9.36 4.62
N GLU A 184 -16.01 -9.08 4.75
CA GLU A 184 -15.22 -9.34 5.96
C GLU A 184 -14.76 -8.06 6.67
N GLU A 185 -14.78 -8.07 8.00
CA GLU A 185 -14.11 -7.01 8.77
C GLU A 185 -12.58 -7.09 8.57
N PRO A 186 -11.88 -5.94 8.51
CA PRO A 186 -12.41 -4.60 8.72
C PRO A 186 -12.96 -3.93 7.45
N LEU A 187 -12.93 -4.57 6.28
CA LEU A 187 -13.25 -3.90 5.01
C LEU A 187 -14.75 -3.84 4.69
N LYS A 188 -15.57 -4.67 5.34
CA LYS A 188 -17.02 -4.72 5.18
C LYS A 188 -17.70 -3.37 5.34
N SER A 189 -17.32 -2.59 6.35
CA SER A 189 -17.89 -1.25 6.60
C SER A 189 -17.15 -0.13 5.87
N CYS A 190 -16.22 -0.44 4.96
CA CYS A 190 -15.37 0.55 4.30
C CYS A 190 -15.92 0.89 2.91
N GLU A 191 -16.68 1.98 2.81
CA GLU A 191 -17.30 2.41 1.54
C GLU A 191 -16.29 2.63 0.41
N SER A 192 -15.13 3.23 0.71
CA SER A 192 -14.08 3.46 -0.27
C SER A 192 -13.51 2.15 -0.82
N PHE A 193 -13.42 1.09 -0.01
CA PHE A 193 -13.02 -0.23 -0.48
C PHE A 193 -14.10 -0.88 -1.36
N GLN A 194 -15.37 -0.76 -0.99
CA GLN A 194 -16.46 -1.28 -1.81
C GLN A 194 -16.51 -0.62 -3.19
N GLN A 195 -16.34 0.70 -3.26
CA GLN A 195 -16.24 1.45 -4.51
C GLN A 195 -15.05 0.98 -5.35
N PHE A 196 -13.89 0.80 -4.72
CA PHE A 196 -12.70 0.25 -5.36
C PHE A 196 -12.97 -1.12 -6.00
N VAL A 197 -13.59 -2.06 -5.28
CA VAL A 197 -13.91 -3.39 -5.82
C VAL A 197 -14.91 -3.31 -6.99
N GLN A 198 -15.92 -2.45 -6.90
CA GLN A 198 -16.87 -2.25 -8.01
C GLN A 198 -16.19 -1.72 -9.27
N GLN A 199 -15.32 -0.71 -9.14
CA GLN A 199 -14.56 -0.17 -10.28
C GLN A 199 -13.62 -1.21 -10.89
N THR A 200 -12.97 -1.98 -10.03
CA THR A 200 -12.07 -3.07 -10.41
C THR A 200 -12.78 -4.14 -11.25
N ILE A 201 -13.97 -4.59 -10.82
CA ILE A 201 -14.73 -5.63 -11.52
C ILE A 201 -15.37 -5.06 -12.80
N LYS A 202 -15.97 -3.87 -12.77
CA LYS A 202 -16.61 -3.26 -13.96
C LYS A 202 -15.60 -2.98 -15.08
N GLY A 203 -14.39 -2.54 -14.72
CA GLY A 203 -13.32 -2.28 -15.68
C GLY A 203 -12.81 -3.53 -16.43
N SER A 204 -13.12 -4.73 -15.93
CA SER A 204 -12.79 -6.00 -16.60
C SER A 204 -13.83 -6.46 -17.63
N SER A 205 -14.99 -5.80 -17.69
CA SER A 205 -16.15 -6.23 -18.50
C SER A 205 -16.39 -5.36 -19.74
N THR A 206 -15.67 -4.26 -19.91
CA THR A 206 -15.81 -3.33 -21.05
C THR A 206 -14.74 -3.57 -22.11
N ASP A 207 -14.80 -4.72 -22.77
CA ASP A 207 -14.19 -4.98 -24.09
C ASP A 207 -15.14 -5.82 -24.97
N LYS A 208 -16.46 -5.59 -24.83
CA LYS A 208 -17.46 -6.09 -25.78
C LYS A 208 -18.32 -4.94 -26.26
N GLU A 209 -18.11 -4.55 -27.51
CA GLU A 209 -19.05 -3.70 -28.25
C GLU A 209 -20.46 -4.31 -28.25
N PRO A 210 -21.51 -3.48 -28.16
CA PRO A 210 -22.89 -3.92 -28.20
C PRO A 210 -23.35 -4.08 -29.65
N GLY A 211 -23.55 -5.33 -30.09
CA GLY A 211 -24.07 -5.64 -31.41
C GLY A 211 -25.03 -6.84 -31.40
N ALA A 212 -26.30 -6.53 -31.69
CA ALA A 212 -27.40 -7.42 -32.06
C ALA A 212 -28.06 -8.27 -30.95
N ALA A 213 -29.28 -7.84 -30.61
CA ALA A 213 -30.29 -8.57 -29.86
C ALA A 213 -30.78 -9.82 -30.60
N THR A 214 -31.17 -10.87 -29.85
CA THR A 214 -32.46 -11.57 -29.98
C THR A 214 -32.72 -12.34 -28.66
N PRO A 215 -33.95 -12.34 -28.11
CA PRO A 215 -34.26 -12.89 -26.80
C PRO A 215 -34.78 -14.34 -26.84
N GLU A 216 -34.89 -14.91 -25.64
CA GLU A 216 -35.58 -16.16 -25.25
C GLU A 216 -34.73 -17.45 -25.27
N GLN A 217 -34.43 -17.97 -24.07
CA GLN A 217 -35.17 -19.12 -23.55
C GLN A 217 -34.91 -19.34 -22.06
N MET A 218 -36.02 -19.44 -21.32
CA MET A 218 -36.12 -19.93 -19.95
C MET A 218 -35.56 -21.35 -19.85
N ILE A 219 -34.64 -21.58 -18.90
CA ILE A 219 -34.63 -22.83 -18.13
C ILE A 219 -34.42 -22.49 -16.66
N THR A 220 -35.51 -22.71 -15.92
CA THR A 220 -35.60 -22.76 -14.47
C THR A 220 -34.71 -23.88 -13.93
N ALA A 221 -33.84 -23.56 -12.97
CA ALA A 221 -33.27 -24.55 -12.06
C ALA A 221 -33.13 -23.91 -10.68
N GLU A 222 -34.16 -24.10 -9.87
CA GLU A 222 -34.06 -24.06 -8.42
C GLU A 222 -32.97 -25.04 -7.98
N GLN A 223 -32.02 -24.59 -7.15
CA GLN A 223 -31.48 -25.43 -6.06
C GLN A 223 -30.63 -24.61 -5.06
N GLN A 224 -31.23 -24.47 -3.88
CA GLN A 224 -30.63 -24.49 -2.55
C GLN A 224 -29.79 -23.29 -2.10
N GLN A 225 -30.53 -22.25 -1.67
CA GLN A 225 -30.15 -21.43 -0.52
C GLN A 225 -29.92 -22.30 0.71
N GLN A 226 -28.66 -22.54 1.07
CA GLN A 226 -28.31 -22.85 2.45
C GLN A 226 -28.18 -21.53 3.22
N ASN A 227 -29.26 -21.21 3.94
CA ASN A 227 -29.27 -20.22 5.01
C ASN A 227 -28.24 -20.61 6.08
N VAL A 228 -27.01 -20.13 5.95
CA VAL A 228 -26.09 -20.02 7.08
C VAL A 228 -26.36 -18.67 7.73
N VAL A 229 -27.34 -18.65 8.63
CA VAL A 229 -27.52 -17.55 9.58
C VAL A 229 -26.29 -17.54 10.49
N LEU A 230 -25.35 -16.65 10.22
CA LEU A 230 -24.22 -16.38 11.11
C LEU A 230 -24.48 -15.05 11.86
N PRO A 231 -24.13 -14.99 13.16
CA PRO A 231 -24.64 -13.97 14.05
C PRO A 231 -24.03 -12.61 13.74
N LYS A 232 -24.89 -11.61 13.61
CA LYS A 232 -24.55 -10.19 13.72
C LYS A 232 -23.80 -10.00 15.04
N ARG A 233 -22.54 -9.56 15.02
CA ARG A 233 -21.95 -8.88 16.18
C ARG A 233 -21.77 -7.40 15.80
N LYS A 234 -22.57 -6.58 16.48
CA LYS A 234 -22.23 -5.18 16.79
C LYS A 234 -20.88 -5.18 17.47
N HIS A 235 -20.00 -4.22 17.18
CA HIS A 235 -18.98 -3.67 18.08
C HIS A 235 -18.43 -2.40 17.39
N THR A 236 -18.16 -1.21 17.96
CA THR A 236 -18.07 -0.73 19.36
C THR A 236 -17.96 -1.83 20.38
N GLU A 237 -16.77 -2.40 20.53
CA GLU A 237 -16.23 -2.77 21.83
C GLU A 237 -14.72 -2.66 21.76
N GLU A 238 -14.20 -2.14 22.84
CA GLU A 238 -12.80 -1.87 23.11
C GLU A 238 -11.98 -3.15 22.95
N LYS A 239 -10.82 -3.06 22.29
CA LYS A 239 -9.83 -4.14 22.34
C LYS A 239 -9.37 -4.26 23.80
N ILE A 240 -9.84 -5.28 24.52
CA ILE A 240 -9.38 -5.59 25.88
C ILE A 240 -8.00 -6.24 25.75
N ASP A 241 -6.98 -5.58 26.30
CA ASP A 241 -5.61 -6.11 26.41
C ASP A 241 -5.54 -6.97 27.68
N TYR A 242 -5.39 -8.28 27.53
CA TYR A 242 -5.30 -9.22 28.66
C TYR A 242 -3.83 -9.45 29.03
N LYS A 243 -3.35 -8.72 30.04
CA LYS A 243 -2.01 -8.94 30.61
C LYS A 243 -2.10 -9.83 31.84
N GLY A 244 -1.86 -11.12 31.66
CA GLY A 244 -1.75 -12.07 32.76
C GLY A 244 -0.39 -11.96 33.44
N SER A 245 -0.12 -10.90 34.20
CA SER A 245 1.16 -10.72 34.93
C SER A 245 1.31 -11.62 36.16
N SER A 246 0.46 -12.65 36.33
CA SER A 246 0.43 -13.50 37.53
C SER A 246 -0.13 -14.91 37.28
N VAL A 247 -0.02 -15.44 36.06
CA VAL A 247 -0.42 -16.84 35.80
C VAL A 247 0.53 -17.78 36.57
N PRO A 248 0.02 -18.69 37.43
CA PRO A 248 0.86 -19.67 38.11
C PRO A 248 1.66 -20.50 37.11
N ALA A 249 2.95 -20.75 37.39
CA ALA A 249 3.82 -21.50 36.48
C ALA A 249 3.26 -22.89 36.14
N ASP A 250 2.57 -23.53 37.09
CA ASP A 250 1.95 -24.85 36.93
C ASP A 250 0.78 -24.86 35.93
N ASN A 251 0.24 -23.70 35.56
CA ASN A 251 -0.83 -23.56 34.56
C ASN A 251 -0.29 -23.37 33.14
N LEU A 252 1.01 -23.11 32.97
CA LEU A 252 1.62 -22.92 31.65
C LEU A 252 1.50 -24.17 30.73
N PRO A 253 1.69 -25.41 31.22
CA PRO A 253 1.45 -26.60 30.41
C PRO A 253 0.01 -26.71 29.90
N ARG A 254 -0.97 -26.27 30.71
CA ARG A 254 -2.40 -26.28 30.32
C ARG A 254 -2.68 -25.27 29.22
N LEU A 255 -2.10 -24.07 29.34
CA LEU A 255 -2.15 -23.06 28.27
C LEU A 255 -1.64 -23.66 26.96
N ILE A 256 -0.44 -24.23 26.97
CA ILE A 256 0.20 -24.82 25.78
C ILE A 256 -0.68 -25.92 25.16
N HIS A 257 -1.28 -26.78 25.99
CA HIS A 257 -2.13 -27.87 25.53
C HIS A 257 -3.45 -27.39 24.88
N SER A 258 -4.06 -26.33 25.41
CA SER A 258 -5.36 -25.83 24.94
C SER A 258 -5.24 -24.87 23.74
N LEU A 259 -4.03 -24.35 23.45
CA LEU A 259 -3.78 -23.41 22.35
C LEU A 259 -4.19 -23.91 20.96
N PRO A 260 -3.87 -25.15 20.53
CA PRO A 260 -4.27 -25.64 19.20
C PRO A 260 -5.79 -25.65 19.00
N ALA A 261 -6.56 -26.02 20.04
CA ALA A 261 -8.01 -25.99 20.01
C ALA A 261 -8.53 -24.55 19.92
N ALA A 262 -7.96 -23.63 20.71
CA ALA A 262 -8.31 -22.22 20.67
C ALA A 262 -7.99 -21.56 19.31
N MET A 263 -6.84 -21.86 18.71
CA MET A 263 -6.45 -21.38 17.39
C MET A 263 -7.38 -21.94 16.30
N SER A 264 -7.63 -23.25 16.30
CA SER A 264 -8.49 -23.89 15.30
C SER A 264 -9.95 -23.49 15.39
N SER A 265 -10.40 -22.95 16.53
CA SER A 265 -11.72 -22.35 16.67
C SER A 265 -11.88 -21.02 15.91
N SER A 266 -10.77 -20.33 15.60
CA SER A 266 -10.77 -19.03 14.94
C SER A 266 -11.39 -19.10 13.54
N LYS A 267 -12.27 -18.15 13.22
CA LYS A 267 -12.82 -18.02 11.86
C LYS A 267 -11.73 -17.71 10.84
N GLN A 268 -10.76 -16.88 11.22
CA GLN A 268 -9.60 -16.56 10.40
C GLN A 268 -8.79 -17.82 10.09
N TRP A 269 -8.49 -18.63 11.12
CA TRP A 269 -7.78 -19.90 10.95
C TRP A 269 -8.52 -20.84 10.00
N LYS A 270 -9.82 -21.04 10.24
CA LYS A 270 -10.65 -21.93 9.40
C LYS A 270 -10.71 -21.45 7.95
N TRP A 271 -10.85 -20.14 7.73
CA TRP A 271 -10.83 -19.55 6.39
C TRP A 271 -9.48 -19.76 5.71
N GLU A 272 -8.35 -19.49 6.39
CA GLU A 272 -7.01 -19.75 5.84
C GLU A 272 -6.87 -21.22 5.42
N ARG A 273 -7.25 -22.18 6.30
CA ARG A 273 -7.18 -23.61 5.98
C ARG A 273 -8.08 -23.99 4.80
N GLN A 274 -9.28 -23.42 4.73
CA GLN A 274 -10.22 -23.71 3.66
C GLN A 274 -9.71 -23.17 2.32
N PHE A 275 -9.27 -21.91 2.31
CA PHE A 275 -8.68 -21.28 1.15
C PHE A 275 -7.46 -22.04 0.62
N PHE A 276 -6.55 -22.50 1.50
CA PHE A 276 -5.43 -23.33 1.08
C PHE A 276 -5.90 -24.65 0.48
N ARG A 277 -6.82 -25.38 1.13
CA ARG A 277 -7.34 -26.66 0.60
C ARG A 277 -7.97 -26.51 -0.77
N ASP A 278 -8.74 -25.45 -1.00
CA ASP A 278 -9.45 -25.23 -2.26
C ASP A 278 -8.51 -24.80 -3.41
N ASN A 279 -7.31 -24.29 -3.09
CA ASN A 279 -6.35 -23.80 -4.08
C ASN A 279 -5.08 -24.67 -4.25
N VAL A 280 -4.82 -25.64 -3.36
CA VAL A 280 -3.67 -26.56 -3.42
C VAL A 280 -3.71 -27.47 -4.66
N THR A 281 -4.88 -27.71 -5.27
CA THR A 281 -4.98 -28.46 -6.54
C THR A 281 -4.38 -27.73 -7.74
N ARG A 282 -3.99 -26.45 -7.62
CA ARG A 282 -3.50 -25.64 -8.75
C ARG A 282 -2.01 -25.27 -8.69
N SER A 283 -1.29 -25.55 -7.61
CA SER A 283 0.13 -25.17 -7.53
C SER A 283 0.93 -26.13 -6.65
N GLU A 284 1.80 -26.92 -7.27
CA GLU A 284 2.83 -27.69 -6.58
C GLU A 284 3.77 -26.71 -5.84
N GLY A 285 3.84 -26.81 -4.51
CA GLY A 285 4.80 -26.06 -3.69
C GLY A 285 4.22 -25.03 -2.71
N VAL A 286 2.90 -24.87 -2.60
CA VAL A 286 2.30 -23.97 -1.60
C VAL A 286 2.43 -24.59 -0.21
N VAL A 287 3.33 -24.05 0.60
CA VAL A 287 3.52 -24.46 2.00
C VAL A 287 2.37 -23.93 2.85
N ASP A 288 1.78 -24.81 3.65
CA ASP A 288 0.68 -24.48 4.53
C ASP A 288 1.13 -23.54 5.67
N ARG A 289 0.82 -22.24 5.57
CA ARG A 289 1.30 -21.17 6.47
C ARG A 289 0.16 -20.46 7.19
N THR A 290 0.41 -19.93 8.38
CA THR A 290 -0.58 -19.19 9.18
C THR A 290 -0.05 -17.83 9.63
N ASP A 291 -0.92 -16.82 9.63
CA ASP A 291 -0.65 -15.50 10.23
C ASP A 291 -1.17 -15.40 11.67
N CYS A 292 -1.78 -16.47 12.21
CA CYS A 292 -2.31 -16.48 13.57
C CYS A 292 -1.22 -16.50 14.66
N LEU A 293 0.05 -16.52 14.28
CA LEU A 293 1.20 -16.57 15.18
C LEU A 293 2.21 -15.49 14.78
N SER A 294 2.55 -14.61 15.72
CA SER A 294 3.65 -13.64 15.59
C SER A 294 4.63 -13.84 16.73
N ILE A 295 5.92 -13.94 16.42
CA ILE A 295 6.99 -14.12 17.40
C ILE A 295 7.93 -12.91 17.31
N PHE A 296 8.09 -12.21 18.41
CA PHE A 296 9.02 -11.10 18.55
C PHE A 296 10.20 -11.55 19.41
N VAL A 297 11.35 -11.71 18.78
CA VAL A 297 12.61 -12.10 19.43
C VAL A 297 13.45 -10.85 19.66
N PRO A 298 13.72 -10.45 20.91
CA PRO A 298 14.56 -9.30 21.20
C PRO A 298 16.02 -9.57 20.80
N THR A 299 16.75 -8.51 20.43
CA THR A 299 18.18 -8.60 20.05
C THR A 299 19.11 -8.76 21.25
N ASP A 300 18.65 -8.39 22.44
CA ASP A 300 19.39 -8.51 23.69
C ASP A 300 18.92 -9.73 24.49
N ARG A 301 19.86 -10.43 25.14
CA ARG A 301 19.60 -11.65 25.92
C ARG A 301 18.87 -11.39 27.24
N ASN A 302 18.76 -10.13 27.66
CA ASN A 302 18.10 -9.78 28.92
C ASN A 302 16.59 -9.50 28.77
N HIS A 303 16.01 -9.71 27.59
CA HIS A 303 14.60 -9.46 27.32
C HIS A 303 13.88 -10.76 26.95
N ASP A 304 12.63 -10.89 27.41
CA ASP A 304 11.80 -12.06 27.11
C ASP A 304 11.29 -12.05 25.66
N VAL A 305 11.07 -13.25 25.10
CA VAL A 305 10.41 -13.43 23.80
C VAL A 305 8.91 -13.15 23.96
N SER A 306 8.35 -12.33 23.08
CA SER A 306 6.91 -12.10 23.02
C SER A 306 6.28 -12.92 21.91
N VAL A 307 5.34 -13.79 22.27
CA VAL A 307 4.53 -14.56 21.32
C VAL A 307 3.10 -14.03 21.34
N THR A 308 2.59 -13.64 20.17
CA THR A 308 1.21 -13.19 20.00
C THR A 308 0.44 -14.21 19.17
N LEU A 309 -0.69 -14.67 19.70
CA LEU A 309 -1.54 -15.70 19.11
C LEU A 309 -2.94 -15.15 18.86
N MET A 310 -3.46 -15.32 17.65
CA MET A 310 -4.84 -15.01 17.30
C MET A 310 -5.70 -16.26 17.42
N VAL A 311 -6.65 -16.24 18.36
CA VAL A 311 -7.56 -17.35 18.65
C VAL A 311 -9.02 -16.92 18.48
N GLY A 312 -9.93 -17.89 18.37
CA GLY A 312 -11.36 -17.58 18.37
C GLY A 312 -11.78 -16.94 19.69
N HIS A 313 -12.62 -15.90 19.65
CA HIS A 313 -12.97 -15.10 20.83
C HIS A 313 -13.45 -15.94 22.02
N GLU A 314 -14.43 -16.82 21.81
CA GLU A 314 -15.01 -17.63 22.90
C GLU A 314 -13.99 -18.62 23.48
N ALA A 315 -13.21 -19.29 22.62
CA ALA A 315 -12.17 -20.21 23.06
C ALA A 315 -11.00 -19.48 23.74
N GLY A 316 -10.65 -18.28 23.28
CA GLY A 316 -9.61 -17.45 23.89
C GLY A 316 -10.00 -16.92 25.25
N VAL A 317 -11.26 -16.50 25.42
CA VAL A 317 -11.81 -16.10 26.72
C VAL A 317 -11.84 -17.31 27.67
N ALA A 318 -12.29 -18.47 27.21
CA ALA A 318 -12.27 -19.71 28.01
C ALA A 318 -10.83 -20.07 28.44
N LEU A 319 -9.87 -19.95 27.53
CA LEU A 319 -8.45 -20.20 27.81
C LEU A 319 -7.89 -19.27 28.88
N ILE A 320 -8.24 -17.97 28.84
CA ILE A 320 -7.83 -16.98 29.86
C ILE A 320 -8.38 -17.36 31.24
N TYR A 321 -9.64 -17.77 31.32
CA TYR A 321 -10.24 -18.23 32.59
C TYR A 321 -9.62 -19.54 33.08
N GLU A 322 -9.38 -20.51 32.19
CA GLU A 322 -8.85 -21.83 32.52
C GLU A 322 -7.47 -21.75 33.19
N ILE A 323 -6.62 -20.83 32.74
CA ILE A 323 -5.25 -20.66 33.26
C ILE A 323 -5.21 -19.76 34.50
N GLY A 324 -6.36 -19.25 34.95
CA GLY A 324 -6.44 -18.36 36.11
C GLY A 324 -5.82 -16.98 35.88
N ALA A 325 -5.75 -16.51 34.63
CA ALA A 325 -5.26 -15.17 34.35
C ALA A 325 -6.27 -14.12 34.85
N GLN A 326 -5.81 -13.18 35.67
CA GLN A 326 -6.66 -12.09 36.16
C GLN A 326 -6.97 -11.11 35.02
N ILE A 327 -8.25 -10.77 34.88
CA ILE A 327 -8.70 -9.76 33.91
C ILE A 327 -8.51 -8.39 34.54
N ILE A 328 -7.44 -7.69 34.14
CA ILE A 328 -7.29 -6.27 34.45
C ILE A 328 -8.05 -5.50 33.37
N ARG A 329 -9.24 -4.99 33.70
CA ARG A 329 -9.93 -4.01 32.86
C ARG A 329 -9.20 -2.68 33.04
N ALA A 330 -8.56 -2.21 31.97
CA ALA A 330 -7.96 -0.88 31.91
C ALA A 330 -8.98 0.15 31.47
#